data_AF-A0A4P9WA39-F1
#
_entry.id   AF-A0A4P9WA39-F1
#
_cell.length_a   1.000
_cell.length_b   1.000
_cell.length_c   1.000
_cell.angle_alpha   90.00
_cell.angle_beta   90.00
_cell.angle_gamma   90.00
#
_symmetry.space_group_name_H-M   'P 1'
#
loop_
_entity.id
_entity.type
_entity.pdbx_description
1 polymer ?
#
loop_
_entity_poly.entity_id
_entity_poly.type
_entity_poly.pdbx_seq_one_letter_code
_entity_poly.pdbx_strand_id
1 'polypeptide(L)' 'MPLAHPVFPLWIRCTVALMNLYGPAFQNLFGTTPVPTEFWFIPLGFAIGLVATDEIRKLIIRKYPNSIVAKAAW' A
#
# COMPACT_ATOMS: atom_id res chain seq x y z
N MET A 1 -17.92 17.38 -6.20
CA MET A 1 -17.08 18.59 -6.37
C MET A 1 -15.62 18.13 -6.43
N PRO A 2 -14.86 18.55 -7.44
CA PRO A 2 -13.82 17.73 -8.05
C PRO A 2 -12.51 17.84 -7.29
N LEU A 3 -11.92 16.70 -6.94
CA LEU A 3 -10.53 16.65 -6.52
C LEU A 3 -9.72 15.95 -7.59
N ALA A 4 -9.25 16.77 -8.53
CA ALA A 4 -8.04 16.52 -9.27
C ALA A 4 -6.86 16.46 -8.28
N HIS A 5 -6.75 15.37 -7.52
CA HIS A 5 -5.46 14.99 -6.99
C HIS A 5 -4.63 14.50 -8.18
N PRO A 6 -3.33 14.83 -8.30
CA PRO A 6 -2.47 14.10 -9.21
C PRO A 6 -2.42 12.67 -8.67
N VAL A 7 -3.29 11.82 -9.19
CA VAL A 7 -3.25 10.38 -8.93
C VAL A 7 -1.94 9.95 -9.55
N PHE A 8 -0.87 9.97 -8.75
CA PHE A 8 0.48 9.61 -9.16
C PHE A 8 0.35 8.29 -9.92
N PRO A 9 0.46 8.33 -11.26
CA PRO A 9 -0.10 7.27 -12.03
C PRO A 9 0.70 6.00 -11.77
N LEU A 10 -0.01 4.87 -11.71
CA LEU A 10 0.54 3.58 -11.29
C LEU A 10 1.86 3.25 -12.02
N TRP A 11 1.92 3.58 -13.31
CA TRP A 11 3.10 3.38 -14.14
C TRP A 11 4.34 4.13 -13.63
N ILE A 12 4.24 5.35 -13.08
CA ILE A 12 5.40 6.06 -12.51
C ILE A 12 5.95 5.29 -11.32
N ARG A 13 5.07 4.81 -10.43
CA ARG A 13 5.47 4.08 -9.22
C ARG A 13 6.16 2.76 -9.56
N CYS A 14 5.60 2.04 -10.53
CA CYS A 14 6.20 0.80 -11.04
C CYS A 14 7.56 1.07 -11.70
N THR A 15 7.69 2.10 -12.53
CA THR A 15 8.97 2.45 -13.17
C THR A 15 10.05 2.80 -12.14
N VAL A 16 9.72 3.61 -11.13
CA VAL A 16 10.67 3.95 -10.06
C VAL A 16 11.09 2.69 -9.28
N ALA A 17 10.14 1.80 -8.96
CA ALA A 17 10.45 0.55 -8.27
C ALA A 17 11.38 -0.37 -9.11
N LEU A 18 11.12 -0.50 -10.41
CA LEU A 18 11.95 -1.29 -11.32
C LEU A 18 13.34 -0.70 -11.52
N MET A 19 13.45 0.62 -11.68
CA MET A 19 14.75 1.32 -11.80
C MET A 19 15.59 1.15 -10.53
N ASN A 20 14.98 1.26 -9.35
CA ASN A 20 15.70 1.11 -8.09
C ASN A 20 16.15 -0.33 -7.84
N LEU A 21 15.34 -1.32 -8.19
CA LEU A 21 15.64 -2.72 -7.89
C LEU A 21 16.58 -3.38 -8.90
N TYR A 22 16.45 -3.05 -10.19
CA TYR A 22 17.21 -3.69 -11.27
C TYR A 22 18.23 -2.76 -11.94
N GLY A 23 18.31 -1.48 -11.53
CA GLY A 23 19.31 -0.55 -12.05
C GLY A 23 20.72 -0.93 -11.58
N PRO A 24 21.68 -1.21 -12.48
CA PRO A 24 23.02 -1.67 -12.11
C PRO A 24 23.80 -0.64 -11.27
N ALA A 25 23.57 0.66 -11.50
CA ALA A 25 24.14 1.72 -10.67
C ALA A 25 23.64 1.68 -9.23
N PHE A 26 22.35 1.40 -9.03
CA PHE A 26 21.74 1.33 -7.69
C PHE A 26 22.10 0.04 -6.95
N GLN A 27 22.19 -1.09 -7.67
CA GLN A 27 22.65 -2.36 -7.08
C GLN A 27 24.09 -2.27 -6.58
N ASN A 28 24.98 -1.64 -7.34
CA ASN A 28 26.37 -1.44 -6.93
C ASN A 28 26.53 -0.41 -5.80
N LEU A 29 25.68 0.63 -5.77
CA LEU A 29 25.74 1.68 -4.74
C LEU A 29 25.17 1.21 -3.39
N PHE A 30 24.04 0.50 -3.40
CA PHE A 30 23.34 0.05 -2.19
C PHE A 30 23.66 -1.40 -1.82
N GLY A 31 24.41 -2.14 -2.64
CA GLY A 31 24.71 -3.56 -2.42
C GLY A 31 23.47 -4.46 -2.50
N THR A 32 22.47 -4.08 -3.30
CA THR A 32 21.20 -4.82 -3.41
C THR A 32 21.28 -5.91 -4.49
N THR A 33 20.60 -7.02 -4.25
CA THR A 33 20.45 -8.12 -5.21
C THR A 33 19.07 -8.05 -5.87
N PRO A 34 18.92 -8.56 -7.12
CA PRO A 34 17.61 -8.65 -7.76
C PRO A 34 16.66 -9.53 -6.94
N VAL A 35 15.50 -8.99 -6.58
CA VAL A 35 14.48 -9.73 -5.83
C VAL A 35 13.64 -10.59 -6.80
N PRO A 36 13.39 -11.88 -6.48
CA PRO A 36 12.48 -12.72 -7.24
C PRO A 36 11.06 -12.15 -7.32
N THR A 37 10.36 -12.41 -8.43
CA THR A 37 9.01 -11.88 -8.69
C THR A 37 7.98 -12.29 -7.65
N GLU A 38 8.16 -13.43 -6.99
CA GLU A 38 7.24 -13.94 -5.96
C GLU A 38 7.10 -12.99 -4.75
N PHE A 39 8.18 -12.30 -4.37
CA PHE A 39 8.17 -11.39 -3.21
C PHE A 39 7.44 -10.07 -3.50
N TRP A 40 7.15 -9.76 -4.76
CA TRP A 40 6.39 -8.56 -5.12
C TRP A 40 4.90 -8.65 -4.72
N PHE A 41 4.37 -9.86 -4.53
CA PHE A 41 2.97 -10.08 -4.16
C PHE A 41 2.71 -9.97 -2.65
N ILE A 42 3.74 -10.10 -1.82
CA ILE A 42 3.63 -9.93 -0.36
C ILE A 42 3.01 -8.58 0.02
N PRO A 43 3.55 -7.42 -0.43
CA PRO A 43 2.96 -6.12 -0.12
C PRO A 43 1.55 -5.93 -0.70
N LEU A 44 1.22 -6.60 -1.81
CA LEU A 44 -0.14 -6.59 -2.37
C LEU A 44 -1.14 -7.26 -1.41
N GLY A 45 -0.79 -8.41 -0.85
CA GLY A 45 -1.61 -9.09 0.16
C GLY A 45 -1.85 -8.22 1.41
N PHE A 46 -0.81 -7.55 1.89
CA PHE A 46 -0.94 -6.61 3.01
C PHE A 46 -1.80 -5.39 2.67
N ALA A 47 -1.69 -4.84 1.46
CA ALA A 47 -2.53 -3.73 1.02
C ALA A 47 -4.02 -4.11 1.02
N ILE A 48 -4.36 -5.31 0.54
CA ILE A 48 -5.72 -5.84 0.58
C ILE A 48 -6.19 -6.00 2.03
N GLY A 49 -5.37 -6.59 2.89
CA GLY A 49 -5.68 -6.75 4.32
C GLY A 49 -5.93 -5.42 5.01
N LEU A 50 -5.17 -4.38 4.69
CA LEU A 50 -5.33 -3.04 5.24
C LEU A 50 -6.66 -2.41 4.82
N VAL A 51 -7.01 -2.48 3.53
CA VAL A 51 -8.30 -1.98 3.02
C VAL A 51 -9.46 -2.75 3.63
N ALA A 52 -9.37 -4.07 3.70
CA ALA A 52 -10.39 -4.91 4.34
C ALA A 52 -10.58 -4.52 5.81
N THR A 53 -9.48 -4.30 6.54
CA THR A 53 -9.53 -3.88 7.95
C THR A 53 -10.19 -2.51 8.11
N ASP A 54 -9.90 -1.56 7.21
CA ASP A 54 -10.52 -0.24 7.25
C ASP A 54 -12.02 -0.29 6.93
N GLU A 55 -12.43 -1.09 5.95
CA GLU A 55 -13.85 -1.29 5.64
C GLU A 55 -14.59 -2.02 6.77
N ILE A 56 -13.99 -3.06 7.37
CA ILE A 56 -14.55 -3.75 8.54
C ILE A 56 -14.74 -2.76 9.69
N ARG A 57 -13.75 -1.91 9.97
CA ARG A 57 -13.85 -0.86 11.00
C ARG A 57 -15.00 0.10 10.71
N LYS A 58 -15.15 0.57 9.46
CA LYS A 58 -16.29 1.43 9.06
C LYS A 58 -17.63 0.72 9.26
N LEU A 59 -17.72 -0.57 8.93
CA LEU A 59 -18.94 -1.36 9.12
C LEU A 59 -19.29 -1.52 10.60
N ILE A 60 -18.31 -1.79 11.45
CA ILE A 60 -18.51 -1.93 12.90
C ILE A 60 -19.03 -0.62 13.51
N ILE A 61 -18.45 0.52 13.15
CA ILE A 61 -18.88 1.84 13.66
C ILE A 61 -20.31 2.16 13.24
N ARG A 62 -20.69 1.84 11.98
CA ARG A 62 -22.05 2.06 11.47
C ARG A 62 -23.10 1.18 12.16
N LYS A 63 -22.75 -0.07 12.47
CA LYS A 63 -23.67 -1.04 13.08
C LYS A 63 -23.77 -0.90 14.61
N TYR A 64 -22.68 -0.52 15.27
CA TYR A 64 -22.58 -0.45 16.73
C TYR A 64 -21.94 0.87 17.19
N PRO A 65 -22.70 1.99 17.12
CA PRO A 65 -22.17 3.33 17.41
C PRO A 65 -21.72 3.53 18.88
N ASN A 66 -22.21 2.71 19.81
CA ASN A 66 -21.86 2.80 21.24
C ASN A 66 -20.78 1.78 21.69
N SER A 67 -20.11 1.09 20.76
CA SER A 67 -19.08 0.10 21.08
C SER A 67 -17.74 0.74 21.49
N ILE A 68 -16.90 0.01 22.23
CA ILE A 68 -15.54 0.44 22.59
C ILE A 68 -14.71 0.73 21.33
N VAL A 69 -14.93 -0.04 20.26
CA VAL A 69 -14.28 0.16 18.95
C VAL A 69 -14.71 1.48 18.30
N ALA A 70 -15.98 1.89 18.45
CA ALA A 70 -16.45 3.19 17.98
C ALA A 70 -15.84 4.35 18.78
N LYS A 71 -15.59 4.16 20.08
CA LYS A 71 -14.91 5.15 20.93
C LYS A 71 -13.40 5.23 20.65
N ALA A 72 -12.76 4.12 20.27
CA ALA A 72 -11.33 4.06 19.93
C ALA A 72 -11.03 4.53 18.49
N ALA A 73 -12.06 4.72 17.67
CA ALA A 73 -11.92 5.20 16.29
C ALA A 73 -11.95 6.73 16.17
N TRP A 74 -12.05 7.44 17.29
CA TRP A 74 -12.01 8.90 17.41
C TRP A 74 -10.78 9.33 18.21
#